data_AF-A0A7S3TTF0-F1
#
_entry.id   AF-A0A7S3TTF0-F1
#
_cell.length_a   1.000
_cell.length_b   1.000
_cell.length_c   1.000
_cell.angle_alpha   90.00
_cell.angle_beta   90.00
_cell.angle_gamma   90.00
#
_symmetry.space_group_name_H-M   'P 1'
#
loop_
_entity.id
_entity.type
_entity.pdbx_description
1 polymer ?
#
loop_
_entity_poly.entity_id
_entity_poly.type
_entity_poly.pdbx_seq_one_letter_code
_entity_poly.pdbx_strand_id
1 'polypeptide(L)'
;AVKAQICELYPEFGEKYLEEIWPKKANCEILKIKGEAFVQFYKINEEILFMEVKHKPIVPMLKLLHKYPNMMSKMQCDKGAIRHILSGSNVMAPGLTSPGGKMDDVKAEVPVAVTAEGMKHAMAIGMTEMSSQ
;
A
#
# COMPACT_ATOMS: atom_id res chain seq x y z
N ALA A 1 13.25 -7.46 -13.04
CA ALA A 1 13.24 -6.04 -12.61
C ALA A 1 12.11 -5.79 -11.62
N VAL A 2 10.84 -5.76 -12.04
CA VAL A 2 9.68 -5.44 -11.18
C VAL A 2 9.57 -6.34 -9.94
N LYS A 3 9.69 -7.67 -10.09
CA LYS A 3 9.67 -8.59 -8.94
C LYS A 3 10.75 -8.27 -7.89
N ALA A 4 11.95 -7.90 -8.33
CA ALA A 4 13.05 -7.56 -7.41
C ALA A 4 12.73 -6.28 -6.63
N GLN A 5 12.19 -5.26 -7.30
CA GLN A 5 11.72 -4.03 -6.64
C GLN A 5 10.63 -4.31 -5.60
N ILE A 6 9.70 -5.22 -5.88
CA ILE A 6 8.66 -5.63 -4.92
C ILE A 6 9.29 -6.33 -3.71
N CYS A 7 10.28 -7.21 -3.91
CA CYS A 7 11.00 -7.83 -2.79
C CYS A 7 11.79 -6.82 -1.95
N GLU A 8 12.37 -5.79 -2.59
CA GLU A 8 13.07 -4.72 -1.88
C GLU A 8 12.11 -3.84 -1.07
N LEU A 9 10.94 -3.51 -1.63
CA LEU A 9 9.93 -2.68 -0.96
C LEU A 9 9.19 -3.45 0.15
N TYR A 10 8.95 -4.75 -0.05
CA TYR A 10 8.15 -5.58 0.85
C TYR A 10 8.87 -6.92 1.14
N PRO A 11 9.98 -6.91 1.88
CA PRO A 11 10.87 -8.07 2.04
C PRO A 11 10.17 -9.29 2.65
N GLU A 12 9.47 -9.13 3.77
CA GLU A 12 8.78 -10.25 4.42
C GLU A 12 7.72 -10.90 3.54
N PHE A 13 7.03 -10.09 2.73
CA PHE A 13 6.04 -10.57 1.77
C PHE A 13 6.70 -11.22 0.55
N GLY A 14 7.78 -10.61 0.04
CA GLY A 14 8.58 -11.06 -1.07
C GLY A 14 9.11 -12.47 -0.86
N GLU A 15 9.72 -12.72 0.31
CA GLU A 15 10.32 -14.02 0.66
C GLU A 15 9.28 -15.13 0.85
N LYS A 16 8.14 -14.82 1.48
CA LYS A 16 7.19 -15.84 1.92
C LYS A 16 6.10 -16.15 0.89
N TYR A 17 5.60 -15.15 0.18
CA TYR A 17 4.34 -15.26 -0.57
C TYR A 17 4.45 -14.93 -2.06
N LEU A 18 5.51 -14.25 -2.50
CA LEU A 18 5.59 -13.77 -3.88
C LEU A 18 5.65 -14.90 -4.92
N GLU A 19 6.34 -16.00 -4.63
CA GLU A 19 6.40 -17.16 -5.55
C GLU A 19 5.06 -17.89 -5.69
N GLU A 20 4.22 -17.88 -4.66
CA GLU A 20 2.85 -18.46 -4.72
C GLU A 20 1.95 -17.61 -5.63
N ILE A 21 2.02 -16.30 -5.47
CA ILE A 21 1.12 -15.35 -6.14
C ILE A 21 1.58 -15.05 -7.56
N TRP A 22 2.90 -14.92 -7.74
CA TRP A 22 3.55 -14.61 -9.01
C TRP A 22 4.61 -15.66 -9.31
N PRO A 23 4.22 -16.89 -9.66
CA PRO A 23 5.16 -17.94 -10.02
C PRO A 23 5.89 -17.61 -11.33
N LYS A 24 7.02 -18.29 -11.59
CA LYS A 24 7.83 -18.07 -12.81
C LYS A 24 7.07 -18.32 -14.12
N LYS A 25 6.06 -19.19 -14.11
CA LYS A 25 5.21 -19.50 -15.28
C LYS A 25 4.00 -18.57 -15.43
N ALA A 26 3.74 -17.70 -14.46
CA ALA A 26 2.59 -16.80 -14.54
C ALA A 26 2.77 -15.80 -15.69
N ASN A 27 1.65 -15.52 -16.36
CA ASN A 27 1.60 -14.42 -17.31
C ASN A 27 1.59 -13.10 -16.52
N CYS A 28 2.49 -12.17 -16.88
CA CYS A 28 2.48 -10.82 -16.34
C CYS A 28 2.22 -9.84 -17.48
N GLU A 29 1.10 -9.14 -17.41
CA GLU A 29 0.71 -8.08 -18.32
C GLU A 29 0.84 -6.73 -17.62
N ILE A 30 1.38 -5.73 -18.32
CA ILE A 30 1.48 -4.36 -17.80
C ILE A 30 0.43 -3.50 -18.50
N LEU A 31 -0.60 -3.10 -17.77
CA LEU A 31 -1.65 -2.23 -18.28
C LEU A 31 -1.25 -0.78 -17.98
N LYS A 32 -1.12 0.03 -19.03
CA LYS A 32 -0.67 1.43 -18.90
C LYS A 32 -1.82 2.37 -19.21
N ILE A 33 -2.16 3.21 -18.26
CA ILE A 33 -3.10 4.32 -18.46
C ILE A 33 -2.29 5.58 -18.72
N LYS A 34 -2.40 6.08 -19.96
CA LYS A 34 -1.81 7.36 -20.37
C LYS A 34 -2.76 8.48 -19.97
N GLY A 35 -2.27 9.42 -19.19
CA GLY A 35 -2.99 10.57 -18.65
C GLY A 35 -2.01 11.45 -17.87
N GLU A 36 -2.49 12.47 -17.16
CA GLU A 36 -1.62 13.42 -16.44
C GLU A 36 -0.69 12.73 -15.42
N ALA A 37 -1.19 11.70 -14.72
CA ALA A 37 -0.46 11.02 -13.65
C ALA A 37 0.37 9.80 -14.11
N PHE A 38 0.22 9.32 -15.35
CA PHE A 38 0.83 8.08 -15.88
C PHE A 38 0.84 6.90 -14.87
N VAL A 39 -0.18 6.06 -14.95
CA VAL A 39 -0.35 4.92 -14.02
C VAL A 39 -0.13 3.60 -14.76
N GLN A 40 0.61 2.69 -14.13
CA GLN A 40 0.84 1.33 -14.60
C GLN A 40 0.23 0.34 -13.60
N PHE A 41 -0.46 -0.68 -14.10
CA PHE A 41 -0.96 -1.79 -13.30
C PHE A 41 -0.26 -3.08 -13.73
N TYR A 42 0.16 -3.87 -12.76
CA TYR A 42 0.73 -5.19 -13.00
C TYR A 42 -0.37 -6.23 -12.78
N LYS A 43 -0.81 -6.82 -13.89
CA LYS A 43 -1.76 -7.91 -13.92
C LYS A 43 -0.98 -9.22 -13.97
N ILE A 44 -1.16 -10.07 -12.96
CA ILE A 44 -0.53 -11.38 -12.88
C ILE A 44 -1.66 -12.40 -13.04
N ASN A 45 -1.59 -13.21 -14.08
CA ASN A 45 -2.69 -14.05 -14.55
C ASN A 45 -3.95 -13.19 -14.80
N GLU A 46 -5.04 -13.43 -14.05
CA GLU A 46 -6.30 -12.69 -14.18
C GLU A 46 -6.52 -11.62 -13.10
N GLU A 47 -5.54 -11.37 -12.23
CA GLU A 47 -5.67 -10.43 -11.12
C GLU A 47 -4.69 -9.25 -11.23
N ILE A 48 -5.20 -8.04 -11.00
CA ILE A 48 -4.36 -6.86 -10.82
C ILE A 48 -3.89 -6.85 -9.37
N LEU A 49 -2.57 -6.94 -9.17
CA LEU A 49 -1.99 -7.12 -7.84
C LEU A 49 -1.21 -5.90 -7.37
N PHE A 50 -0.60 -5.17 -8.29
CA PHE A 50 0.23 -4.02 -7.99
C PHE A 50 -0.07 -2.86 -8.95
N MET A 51 0.25 -1.66 -8.48
CA MET A 51 0.15 -0.41 -9.23
C MET A 51 1.41 0.41 -9.02
N GLU A 52 1.84 1.12 -10.06
CA GLU A 52 2.92 2.09 -10.02
C GLU A 52 2.40 3.41 -10.59
N VAL A 53 2.56 4.48 -9.82
CA VAL A 53 2.35 5.85 -10.29
C VAL A 53 3.72 6.43 -10.65
N LYS A 54 3.79 7.25 -11.70
CA LYS A 54 5.05 7.86 -12.14
C LYS A 54 5.81 8.51 -10.95
N HIS A 55 7.10 8.17 -10.83
CA HIS A 55 8.00 8.64 -9.77
C HIS A 55 7.63 8.22 -8.34
N LYS A 56 6.71 7.27 -8.16
CA LYS A 56 6.33 6.72 -6.85
C LYS A 56 6.68 5.23 -6.78
N PRO A 57 6.90 4.68 -5.58
CA PRO A 57 7.15 3.25 -5.42
C PRO A 57 5.94 2.42 -5.85
N ILE A 58 6.20 1.15 -6.19
CA ILE A 58 5.17 0.18 -6.51
C ILE A 58 4.37 -0.12 -5.24
N VAL A 59 3.04 -0.01 -5.32
CA VAL A 59 2.12 -0.31 -4.22
C VAL A 59 1.24 -1.51 -4.55
N PRO A 60 0.87 -2.33 -3.56
CA PRO A 60 -0.09 -3.41 -3.77
C PRO A 60 -1.49 -2.84 -4.02
N MET A 61 -2.38 -3.64 -4.60
CA MET A 61 -3.81 -3.36 -4.57
C MET A 61 -4.36 -3.63 -3.17
N LEU A 62 -5.40 -2.87 -2.78
CA LEU A 62 -5.98 -2.98 -1.43
C LEU A 62 -6.44 -4.40 -1.09
N LYS A 63 -6.96 -5.15 -2.08
CA LYS A 63 -7.34 -6.57 -1.92
C LYS A 63 -6.14 -7.46 -1.55
N LEU A 64 -4.98 -7.22 -2.15
CA LEU A 64 -3.76 -7.96 -1.86
C LEU A 64 -3.28 -7.67 -0.43
N LEU A 65 -3.28 -6.40 -0.05
CA LEU A 65 -2.96 -5.96 1.32
C LEU A 65 -3.93 -6.57 2.36
N HIS A 66 -5.21 -6.73 2.03
CA HIS A 66 -6.17 -7.39 2.92
C HIS A 66 -5.87 -8.88 3.12
N LYS A 67 -5.34 -9.57 2.10
CA LYS A 67 -4.90 -10.97 2.20
C LYS A 67 -3.59 -11.11 2.99
N TYR A 68 -2.69 -10.12 2.87
CA TYR A 68 -1.38 -10.11 3.54
C TYR A 68 -1.19 -8.81 4.35
N PRO A 69 -1.91 -8.63 5.47
CA PRO A 69 -1.96 -7.36 6.21
C PRO A 69 -0.65 -6.94 6.87
N ASN A 70 0.34 -7.84 6.94
CA ASN A 70 1.66 -7.56 7.52
C ASN A 70 2.71 -7.24 6.45
N MET A 71 2.33 -7.09 5.17
CA MET A 71 3.28 -6.74 4.11
C MET A 71 3.77 -5.29 4.17
N MET A 72 3.09 -4.42 4.92
CA MET A 72 3.36 -2.98 5.02
C MET A 72 3.21 -2.50 6.47
N SER A 73 4.00 -1.47 6.83
CA SER A 73 3.83 -0.72 8.06
C SER A 73 2.47 -0.02 8.11
N LYS A 74 1.90 0.09 9.31
CA LYS A 74 0.54 0.56 9.54
C LYS A 74 0.53 1.96 10.15
N MET A 75 -0.38 2.77 9.63
CA MET A 75 -0.77 4.06 10.17
C MET A 75 -2.24 3.96 10.56
N GLN A 76 -2.52 3.77 11.84
CA GLN A 76 -3.86 3.72 12.38
C GLN A 76 -4.33 5.13 12.74
N CYS A 77 -5.43 5.56 12.14
CA CYS A 77 -6.11 6.79 12.52
C CYS A 77 -7.27 6.54 13.49
N ASP A 78 -7.76 7.61 14.10
CA ASP A 78 -9.02 7.56 14.84
C ASP A 78 -10.25 7.31 13.94
N LYS A 79 -11.39 7.08 14.60
CA LYS A 79 -12.68 6.87 13.94
C LYS A 79 -13.19 8.10 13.18
N GLY A 80 -12.81 9.30 13.61
CA GLY A 80 -13.24 10.55 12.98
C GLY A 80 -12.69 10.69 11.56
N ALA A 81 -11.47 10.19 11.32
CA ALA A 81 -10.81 10.25 10.03
C ALA A 81 -11.40 9.29 8.96
N ILE A 82 -12.15 8.24 9.36
CA ILE A 82 -12.63 7.17 8.47
C ILE A 82 -13.38 7.75 7.25
N ARG A 83 -14.37 8.62 7.49
CA ARG A 83 -15.20 9.19 6.42
C ARG A 83 -14.36 10.02 5.43
N HIS A 84 -13.39 10.76 5.94
CA HIS A 84 -12.53 11.63 5.12
C HIS A 84 -11.59 10.81 4.25
N ILE A 85 -10.96 9.77 4.81
CA ILE A 85 -10.04 8.89 4.09
C ILE A 85 -10.76 8.12 2.99
N LEU A 86 -11.95 7.56 3.27
CA LEU A 86 -12.76 6.89 2.25
C LEU A 86 -13.27 7.84 1.15
N SER A 87 -13.32 9.15 1.44
CA SER A 87 -13.60 10.19 0.44
C SER A 87 -12.36 10.64 -0.34
N GLY A 88 -11.20 10.02 -0.10
CA GLY A 88 -9.93 10.33 -0.77
C GLY A 88 -9.14 11.50 -0.16
N SER A 89 -9.45 11.91 1.06
CA SER A 89 -8.68 12.97 1.75
C SER A 89 -7.33 12.44 2.25
N ASN A 90 -6.35 13.34 2.35
CA ASN A 90 -5.06 13.04 2.98
C ASN A 90 -5.25 12.77 4.49
N VAL A 91 -4.36 11.94 5.05
CA VAL A 91 -4.31 11.70 6.49
C VAL A 91 -3.48 12.80 7.14
N MET A 92 -4.09 13.53 8.06
CA MET A 92 -3.42 14.62 8.78
C MET A 92 -2.86 14.11 10.12
N ALA A 93 -1.74 14.67 10.57
CA ALA A 93 -1.06 14.24 11.81
C ALA A 93 -1.97 14.13 13.05
N PRO A 94 -2.92 15.06 13.32
CA PRO A 94 -3.82 14.92 14.47
C PRO A 94 -4.68 13.64 14.47
N GLY A 95 -4.98 13.09 13.30
CA GLY A 95 -5.72 11.84 13.18
C GLY A 95 -4.90 10.61 13.57
N LEU A 96 -3.57 10.72 13.57
CA LEU A 96 -2.61 9.66 13.92
C LEU A 96 -2.06 9.81 15.35
N THR A 97 -2.04 11.03 15.90
CA THR A 97 -1.57 11.33 17.27
C THR A 97 -2.70 11.41 18.30
N SER A 98 -3.94 11.19 17.90
CA SER A 98 -5.09 11.09 18.80
C SER A 98 -5.05 9.80 19.64
N PRO A 99 -5.87 9.67 20.71
CA PRO A 99 -5.86 8.48 21.57
C PRO A 99 -6.16 7.16 20.85
N GLY A 100 -6.87 7.22 19.72
CA GLY A 100 -7.15 6.07 18.85
C GLY A 100 -6.10 5.85 17.75
N GLY A 101 -5.12 6.75 17.63
CA GLY A 101 -4.06 6.69 16.64
C GLY A 101 -2.90 5.80 17.07
N LYS A 102 -2.30 5.10 16.11
CA LYS A 102 -1.08 4.28 16.29
C LYS A 102 -0.24 4.37 15.03
N MET A 103 1.07 4.56 15.19
CA MET A 103 2.00 4.68 14.07
C MET A 103 3.14 3.68 14.26
N ASP A 104 3.41 2.91 13.22
CA ASP A 104 4.67 2.18 13.12
C ASP A 104 5.81 3.16 12.79
N ASP A 105 7.04 2.85 13.22
CA ASP A 105 8.20 3.70 12.96
C ASP A 105 8.62 3.62 11.49
N VAL A 106 8.44 4.72 10.74
CA VAL A 106 8.74 4.81 9.32
C VAL A 106 9.34 6.17 8.96
N LYS A 107 10.15 6.17 7.90
CA LYS A 107 10.72 7.39 7.31
C LYS A 107 9.69 8.09 6.42
N ALA A 108 9.99 9.32 6.04
CA ALA A 108 9.28 9.99 4.94
C ALA A 108 9.47 9.21 3.63
N GLU A 109 8.53 9.39 2.70
CA GLU A 109 8.51 8.78 1.37
C GLU A 109 8.38 7.24 1.36
N VAL A 110 7.76 6.67 2.39
CA VAL A 110 7.53 5.23 2.51
C VAL A 110 6.04 4.92 2.28
N PRO A 111 5.70 3.90 1.46
CA PRO A 111 4.33 3.47 1.30
C PRO A 111 3.83 2.75 2.57
N VAL A 112 2.65 3.13 3.06
CA VAL A 112 2.07 2.64 4.33
C VAL A 112 0.61 2.22 4.17
N ALA A 113 0.18 1.26 4.99
CA ALA A 113 -1.20 0.84 5.10
C ALA A 113 -1.97 1.77 6.06
N VAL A 114 -3.00 2.45 5.57
CA VAL A 114 -3.84 3.31 6.40
C VAL A 114 -4.99 2.48 6.98
N THR A 115 -5.04 2.38 8.30
CA THR A 115 -6.05 1.64 9.07
C THR A 115 -6.79 2.60 9.99
N ALA A 116 -7.89 2.15 10.62
CA ALA A 116 -8.60 2.94 11.61
C ALA A 116 -8.97 2.12 12.83
N GLU A 117 -9.14 2.80 13.97
CA GLU A 117 -9.61 2.18 15.20
C GLU A 117 -10.96 1.45 14.99
N GLY A 118 -10.98 0.15 15.29
CA GLY A 118 -12.17 -0.70 15.14
C GLY A 118 -12.34 -1.32 13.74
N MET A 119 -11.47 -1.00 12.78
CA MET A 119 -11.48 -1.60 11.44
C MET A 119 -10.47 -2.75 11.34
N LYS A 120 -10.91 -3.88 10.80
CA LYS A 120 -10.03 -5.05 10.58
C LYS A 120 -9.09 -4.87 9.38
N HIS A 121 -9.56 -4.16 8.36
CA HIS A 121 -8.90 -4.04 7.07
C HIS A 121 -8.39 -2.62 6.83
N ALA A 122 -7.31 -2.48 6.08
CA ALA A 122 -6.81 -1.19 5.62
C ALA A 122 -7.88 -0.50 4.76
N MET A 123 -8.02 0.81 4.91
CA MET A 123 -8.97 1.63 4.15
C MET A 123 -8.31 2.24 2.92
N ALA A 124 -7.01 2.53 3.01
CA ALA A 124 -6.24 3.13 1.94
C ALA A 124 -4.77 2.70 2.01
N ILE A 125 -4.05 2.95 0.92
CA ILE A 125 -2.60 2.88 0.87
C ILE A 125 -2.10 4.30 0.66
N GLY A 126 -1.27 4.78 1.56
CA GLY A 126 -0.71 6.13 1.55
C GLY A 126 0.80 6.10 1.34
N MET A 127 1.38 7.28 1.16
CA MET A 127 2.82 7.51 1.20
C MET A 127 3.07 8.57 2.26
N THR A 128 4.04 8.35 3.13
CA THR A 128 4.37 9.31 4.18
C THR A 128 5.03 10.54 3.60
N GLU A 129 4.59 11.73 4.01
CA GLU A 129 5.27 13.00 3.70
C GLU A 129 6.25 13.41 4.81
N MET A 130 6.03 12.91 6.02
CA MET A 130 6.87 13.15 7.21
C MET A 130 7.22 11.82 7.86
N SER A 131 8.32 11.78 8.61
CA SER A 131 8.60 10.65 9.50
C SER A 131 7.54 10.53 10.59
N SER A 132 7.40 9.33 11.14
CA SER A 132 6.60 9.08 12.35
C SER A 132 7.19 9.72 13.62
N GLN A 133 8.49 10.04 13.59
CA GLN A 133 9.23 10.75 14.64
C GLN A 133 9.19 12.26 14.40
#